data_AF-A0A0F9TPK5-F1
#
_entry.id   AF-A0A0F9TPK5-F1
#
_cell.length_a   1.000
_cell.length_b   1.000
_cell.length_c   1.000
_cell.angle_alpha   90.00
_cell.angle_beta   90.00
_cell.angle_gamma   90.00
#
_symmetry.space_group_name_H-M   'P 1'
#
loop_
_entity.id
_entity.type
_entity.pdbx_description
1 polymer ?
#
loop_
_entity_poly.entity_id
_entity_poly.type
_entity_poly.pdbx_seq_one_letter_code
_entity_poly.pdbx_strand_id
1 'polypeptide(L)'
;MKVKEFGKDHWSVLAYVETCCVDNKGRVDVRRLRINEYKRPIRSNGLGWNPKYGTRIKGGSIPDPSHDDWDCLEDLEQEELLELIGTMINPVFKLTDRGLRVASELREYKAKGGQFAAFEPASLAGGVKTIHCMDTHSRRER
;
A
#
# COMPACT_ATOMS: atom_id res chain seq x y z
N MET A 1 2.04 -6.60 9.88
CA MET A 1 2.91 -5.49 10.36
C MET A 1 2.08 -4.23 10.54
N LYS A 2 2.43 -3.31 11.45
CA LYS A 2 1.66 -2.07 11.63
C LYS A 2 2.15 -0.96 10.69
N VAL A 3 1.24 -0.08 10.27
CA VAL A 3 1.55 1.08 9.38
C VAL A 3 2.77 1.89 9.86
N LYS A 4 2.94 2.07 11.17
CA LYS A 4 4.06 2.85 11.74
C LYS A 4 5.44 2.22 11.50
N GLU A 5 5.47 0.93 11.19
CA GLU A 5 6.67 0.13 10.93
C GLU A 5 6.95 0.01 9.42
N PHE A 6 5.98 0.38 8.57
CA PHE A 6 6.11 0.29 7.12
C PHE A 6 7.32 1.08 6.63
N GLY A 7 8.12 0.41 5.82
CA GLY A 7 9.34 0.95 5.23
C GLY A 7 9.21 1.20 3.73
N LYS A 8 10.38 1.30 3.10
CA LYS A 8 10.50 1.49 1.65
C LYS A 8 9.61 0.53 0.86
N ASP A 9 9.65 -0.74 1.23
CA ASP A 9 9.10 -1.82 0.42
C ASP A 9 7.56 -1.81 0.48
N HIS A 10 6.94 -1.66 1.66
CA HIS A 10 5.49 -1.46 1.80
C HIS A 10 4.97 -0.26 0.99
N TRP A 11 5.62 0.90 1.11
CA TRP A 11 5.18 2.10 0.39
C TRP A 11 5.38 1.97 -1.12
N SER A 12 6.44 1.29 -1.57
CA SER A 12 6.63 1.01 -2.99
C SER A 12 5.57 0.06 -3.55
N VAL A 13 5.16 -0.95 -2.77
CA VAL A 13 4.08 -1.87 -3.14
C VAL A 13 2.75 -1.13 -3.19
N LEU A 14 2.44 -0.25 -2.23
CA LEU A 14 1.23 0.57 -2.28
C LEU A 14 1.18 1.45 -3.53
N ALA A 15 2.28 2.13 -3.88
CA ALA A 15 2.35 2.95 -5.10
C ALA A 15 2.18 2.13 -6.38
N TYR A 16 2.71 0.91 -6.41
CA TYR A 16 2.51 -0.01 -7.53
C TYR A 16 1.05 -0.45 -7.65
N VAL A 17 0.43 -0.88 -6.56
CA VAL A 17 -0.98 -1.31 -6.56
C VAL A 17 -1.90 -0.15 -6.90
N GLU A 18 -1.64 1.05 -6.40
CA GLU A 18 -2.41 2.24 -6.79
C GLU A 18 -2.34 2.49 -8.30
N THR A 19 -1.16 2.38 -8.92
CA THR A 19 -1.02 2.44 -10.38
C THR A 19 -1.87 1.37 -11.07
N CYS A 20 -1.89 0.14 -10.55
CA CYS A 20 -2.75 -0.92 -11.08
C CYS A 20 -4.25 -0.63 -10.90
N CYS A 21 -4.66 -0.03 -9.78
CA CYS A 21 -6.04 0.37 -9.54
C CYS A 21 -6.52 1.41 -10.57
N VAL A 22 -5.67 2.40 -10.86
CA VAL A 22 -5.98 3.48 -11.82
C VAL A 22 -5.93 2.98 -13.26
N ASP A 23 -4.84 2.30 -13.65
CA ASP A 23 -4.54 2.04 -15.06
C ASP A 23 -4.89 0.62 -15.51
N ASN A 24 -5.06 -0.33 -14.58
CA ASN A 24 -5.21 -1.75 -14.89
C ASN A 24 -6.38 -2.42 -14.14
N LYS A 25 -7.42 -1.66 -13.77
CA LYS A 25 -8.63 -2.16 -13.10
C LYS A 25 -8.32 -2.99 -11.84
N GLY A 26 -7.28 -2.60 -11.10
CA GLY A 26 -6.84 -3.28 -9.88
C GLY A 26 -6.05 -4.57 -10.10
N ARG A 27 -5.84 -5.01 -11.35
CA ARG A 27 -5.13 -6.26 -11.66
C ARG A 27 -3.63 -6.08 -11.43
N VAL A 28 -3.11 -6.83 -10.47
CA VAL A 28 -1.68 -6.83 -10.15
C VAL A 28 -0.96 -7.88 -10.97
N ASP A 29 0.13 -7.50 -11.65
CA ASP A 29 1.03 -8.45 -12.30
C ASP A 29 1.98 -9.04 -11.26
N VAL A 30 1.74 -10.30 -10.87
CA VAL A 30 2.55 -11.05 -9.90
C VAL A 30 4.00 -11.21 -10.33
N ARG A 31 4.30 -11.14 -11.64
CA ARG A 31 5.67 -11.24 -12.15
C ARG A 31 6.54 -10.04 -11.74
N ARG A 32 5.91 -8.90 -11.42
CA ARG A 32 6.57 -7.68 -10.95
C ARG A 32 6.81 -7.65 -9.44
N LEU A 33 6.23 -8.59 -8.70
CA LEU A 33 6.41 -8.70 -7.26
C LEU A 33 7.60 -9.62 -6.96
N ARG A 34 8.39 -9.27 -5.94
CA ARG A 34 9.39 -10.17 -5.35
C ARG A 34 8.64 -11.14 -4.45
N ILE A 35 8.34 -12.33 -4.96
CA ILE A 35 7.63 -13.38 -4.21
C ILE A 35 8.62 -14.46 -3.80
N ASN A 36 8.57 -14.84 -2.53
CA ASN A 36 9.37 -15.91 -1.96
C ASN A 36 8.79 -17.26 -2.41
N GLU A 37 9.47 -17.91 -3.35
CA GLU A 37 9.02 -19.16 -3.94
C GLU A 37 8.97 -20.35 -2.97
N TYR A 38 9.77 -20.33 -1.91
CA TYR A 38 9.71 -21.36 -0.86
C TYR A 38 8.44 -21.22 -0.01
N LYS A 39 7.95 -19.99 0.16
CA LYS A 39 6.72 -19.69 0.92
C LYS A 39 5.47 -19.81 0.04
N ARG A 40 5.58 -19.41 -1.24
CA ARG A 40 4.44 -19.27 -2.16
C ARG A 40 4.78 -19.87 -3.53
N PRO A 41 4.97 -21.20 -3.64
CA PRO A 41 5.51 -21.85 -4.84
C PRO A 41 4.67 -21.62 -6.11
N ILE A 42 3.34 -21.51 -5.97
CA ILE A 42 2.42 -21.33 -7.11
C ILE A 42 2.47 -19.89 -7.67
N ARG A 43 3.09 -18.94 -6.96
CA ARG A 43 3.10 -17.51 -7.32
C ARG A 43 4.49 -16.95 -7.62
N SER A 44 5.53 -17.78 -7.50
CA SER A 44 6.88 -17.36 -7.83
C SER A 44 6.96 -16.90 -9.28
N ASN A 45 7.72 -15.85 -9.52
CA ASN A 45 8.13 -15.42 -10.86
C ASN A 45 9.36 -16.19 -11.37
N GLY A 46 9.83 -17.20 -10.62
CA GLY A 46 10.95 -18.07 -10.97
C GLY A 46 12.32 -17.38 -10.89
N LEU A 47 12.42 -16.23 -10.23
CA LEU A 47 13.66 -15.45 -10.15
C LEU A 47 14.66 -15.95 -9.10
N GLY A 48 14.30 -16.96 -8.31
CA GLY A 48 15.14 -17.46 -7.22
C GLY A 48 15.05 -16.58 -5.98
N TRP A 49 14.52 -17.11 -4.87
CA TRP A 49 14.45 -16.34 -3.63
C TRP A 49 15.83 -16.21 -2.97
N ASN A 50 16.17 -15.00 -2.50
CA ASN A 50 17.31 -14.77 -1.64
C ASN A 50 16.87 -13.96 -0.41
N PRO A 51 17.22 -14.38 0.82
CA PRO A 51 16.86 -13.68 2.05
C PRO A 51 17.22 -12.18 2.08
N LYS A 52 18.25 -11.75 1.33
CA LYS A 52 18.62 -10.32 1.21
C LYS A 52 17.58 -9.45 0.48
N TYR A 53 16.62 -10.08 -0.19
CA TYR A 53 15.53 -9.43 -0.90
C TYR A 53 14.28 -9.24 -0.03
N GLY A 54 14.31 -9.74 1.21
CA GLY A 54 13.22 -9.58 2.17
C GLY A 54 12.82 -8.12 2.36
N THR A 55 11.56 -7.94 2.78
CA THR A 55 10.94 -6.64 2.94
C THR A 55 11.69 -5.78 3.95
N ARG A 56 12.08 -4.58 3.49
CA ARG A 56 12.74 -3.57 4.34
C ARG A 56 11.71 -2.74 5.06
N ILE A 57 11.77 -2.75 6.39
CA ILE A 57 10.93 -1.93 7.25
C ILE A 57 11.51 -0.53 7.43
N LYS A 58 10.81 0.33 8.18
CA LYS A 58 11.31 1.66 8.55
C LYS A 58 12.68 1.55 9.23
N GLY A 59 13.64 2.38 8.80
CA GLY A 59 15.04 2.28 9.22
C GLY A 59 15.90 1.32 8.38
N GLY A 60 15.30 0.56 7.46
CA GLY A 60 16.00 -0.20 6.43
C GLY A 60 16.43 -1.62 6.83
N SER A 61 16.10 -2.08 8.02
CA SER A 61 16.34 -3.46 8.45
C SER A 61 15.38 -4.45 7.77
N ILE A 62 15.77 -5.73 7.75
CA ILE A 62 14.96 -6.85 7.27
C ILE A 62 14.73 -7.78 8.47
N PRO A 63 13.70 -7.54 9.30
CA PRO A 63 13.48 -8.31 10.52
C PRO A 63 13.06 -9.76 10.23
N ASP A 64 12.34 -9.97 9.13
CA ASP A 64 11.98 -11.29 8.63
C ASP A 64 12.50 -11.45 7.19
N PRO A 65 13.59 -12.22 6.99
CA PRO A 65 14.16 -12.46 5.66
C PRO A 65 13.28 -13.32 4.74
N SER A 66 12.16 -13.85 5.23
CA SER A 66 11.18 -14.58 4.42
C SER A 66 10.01 -13.71 3.96
N HIS A 67 9.87 -12.50 4.53
CA HIS A 67 8.81 -11.56 4.21
C HIS A 67 9.02 -10.94 2.83
N ASP A 68 8.03 -11.08 1.96
CA ASP A 68 8.11 -10.73 0.55
C ASP A 68 7.13 -9.62 0.15
N ASP A 69 7.03 -9.30 -1.15
CA ASP A 69 6.10 -8.26 -1.62
C ASP A 69 4.63 -8.68 -1.51
N TRP A 70 4.34 -9.99 -1.46
CA TRP A 70 2.98 -10.46 -1.22
C TRP A 70 2.57 -10.27 0.24
N ASP A 71 3.50 -10.53 1.18
CA ASP A 71 3.29 -10.20 2.59
C ASP A 71 3.06 -8.70 2.79
N CYS A 72 3.72 -7.83 2.01
CA CYS A 72 3.42 -6.39 2.00
C CYS A 72 1.96 -6.11 1.58
N LEU A 73 1.40 -6.84 0.62
CA LEU A 73 -0.01 -6.68 0.22
C LEU A 73 -0.96 -7.09 1.36
N GLU A 74 -0.67 -8.21 2.02
CA GLU A 74 -1.45 -8.70 3.17
C GLU A 74 -1.37 -7.70 4.35
N ASP A 75 -0.21 -7.10 4.60
CA ASP A 75 -0.03 -6.04 5.60
C ASP A 75 -0.83 -4.77 5.26
N LEU A 76 -0.81 -4.34 3.99
CA LEU A 76 -1.56 -3.17 3.53
C LEU A 76 -3.07 -3.39 3.62
N GLU A 77 -3.53 -4.61 3.33
CA GLU A 77 -4.93 -5.02 3.51
C GLU A 77 -5.30 -5.08 5.00
N GLN A 78 -4.45 -5.65 5.85
CA GLN A 78 -4.66 -5.71 7.31
C GLN A 78 -4.80 -4.31 7.92
N GLU A 79 -4.11 -3.32 7.37
CA GLU A 79 -4.19 -1.92 7.78
C GLU A 79 -5.24 -1.12 7.01
N GLU A 80 -6.16 -1.80 6.31
CA GLU A 80 -7.32 -1.25 5.60
C GLU A 80 -6.95 -0.21 4.54
N LEU A 81 -5.78 -0.31 3.93
CA LEU A 81 -5.38 0.54 2.81
C LEU A 81 -5.79 -0.09 1.47
N LEU A 82 -5.88 -1.42 1.42
CA LEU A 82 -6.29 -2.19 0.26
C LEU A 82 -7.38 -3.18 0.63
N GLU A 83 -8.09 -3.66 -0.39
CA GLU A 83 -9.04 -4.77 -0.31
C GLU A 83 -8.79 -5.71 -1.49
N LEU A 84 -8.54 -6.99 -1.22
CA LEU A 84 -8.47 -8.03 -2.24
C LEU A 84 -9.89 -8.44 -2.66
N ILE A 85 -10.33 -7.93 -3.81
CA ILE A 85 -11.64 -8.26 -4.40
C ILE A 85 -11.57 -9.39 -5.44
N GLY A 86 -10.35 -9.77 -5.84
CA GLY A 86 -10.09 -10.83 -6.79
C GLY A 86 -9.98 -12.21 -6.14
N THR A 87 -9.39 -13.14 -6.88
CA THR A 87 -9.06 -14.47 -6.33
C THR A 87 -7.57 -14.58 -6.10
N MET A 88 -7.18 -15.61 -5.36
CA MET A 88 -5.78 -15.93 -5.12
C MET A 88 -4.97 -16.22 -6.39
N ILE A 89 -5.62 -16.60 -7.49
CA ILE A 89 -4.97 -16.90 -8.79
C ILE A 89 -4.97 -15.67 -9.70
N ASN A 90 -5.99 -14.83 -9.59
CA ASN A 90 -6.12 -13.59 -10.34
C ASN A 90 -6.36 -12.43 -9.35
N PRO A 91 -5.28 -11.92 -8.71
CA PRO A 91 -5.42 -10.91 -7.70
C PRO A 91 -5.86 -9.59 -8.30
N VAL A 92 -6.97 -9.08 -7.77
CA VAL A 92 -7.52 -7.78 -8.10
C VAL A 92 -7.67 -7.04 -6.80
N PHE A 93 -7.01 -5.90 -6.67
CA PHE A 93 -7.09 -5.06 -5.50
C PHE A 93 -7.91 -3.81 -5.79
N LYS A 94 -8.56 -3.30 -4.75
CA LYS A 94 -9.19 -1.99 -4.70
C LYS A 94 -8.54 -1.19 -3.59
N LEU A 95 -8.36 0.12 -3.80
CA LEU A 95 -8.01 1.03 -2.71
C LEU A 95 -9.26 1.34 -1.90
N THR A 96 -9.15 1.28 -0.57
CA THR A 96 -10.17 1.83 0.32
C THR A 96 -10.12 3.36 0.28
N ASP A 97 -11.10 4.04 0.87
CA ASP A 97 -11.06 5.51 1.01
C ASP A 97 -9.83 5.98 1.81
N ARG A 98 -9.43 5.19 2.80
CA ARG A 98 -8.22 5.43 3.59
C ARG A 98 -6.97 5.21 2.75
N GLY A 99 -6.94 4.13 1.96
CA GLY A 99 -5.88 3.84 1.01
C GLY A 99 -5.69 4.93 -0.04
N LEU A 100 -6.78 5.43 -0.62
CA LEU A 100 -6.77 6.53 -1.60
C LEU A 100 -6.12 7.80 -1.04
N ARG A 101 -6.47 8.18 0.20
CA ARG A 101 -5.87 9.34 0.87
C ARG A 101 -4.36 9.16 1.07
N VAL A 102 -3.96 8.01 1.61
CA VAL A 102 -2.55 7.69 1.85
C VAL A 102 -1.75 7.62 0.54
N ALA A 103 -2.32 7.00 -0.50
CA ALA A 103 -1.66 6.90 -1.80
C ALA A 103 -1.51 8.27 -2.48
N SER A 104 -2.49 9.16 -2.32
CA SER A 104 -2.41 10.55 -2.81
C SER A 104 -1.28 11.32 -2.12
N GLU A 105 -1.18 11.23 -0.78
CA GLU A 105 -0.08 11.82 -0.01
C GLU A 105 1.28 11.27 -0.44
N LEU A 106 1.36 9.95 -0.68
CA LEU A 106 2.57 9.30 -1.13
C LEU A 106 3.00 9.80 -2.52
N ARG A 107 2.05 9.96 -3.45
CA ARG A 107 2.28 10.52 -4.79
C ARG A 107 2.80 11.95 -4.70
N GLU A 108 2.17 12.79 -3.88
CA GLU A 108 2.59 14.16 -3.66
C GLU A 108 4.02 14.22 -3.07
N TYR A 109 4.30 13.40 -2.06
CA TYR A 109 5.63 13.31 -1.44
C TYR A 109 6.70 12.86 -2.45
N LYS A 110 6.39 11.87 -3.30
CA LYS A 110 7.28 11.43 -4.39
C LYS A 110 7.50 12.51 -5.44
N ALA A 111 6.47 13.26 -5.81
CA ALA A 111 6.56 14.36 -6.78
C ALA A 111 7.49 15.49 -6.29
N LYS A 112 7.57 15.70 -4.97
CA LYS A 112 8.50 16.65 -4.32
C LYS A 112 9.93 16.12 -4.17
N GLY A 113 10.24 14.96 -4.74
CA GLY A 113 11.57 14.34 -4.67
C GLY A 113 11.80 13.43 -3.45
N GLY A 114 10.76 13.18 -2.65
CA GLY A 114 10.83 12.29 -1.50
C GLY A 114 11.19 10.84 -1.84
N GLN A 115 11.69 10.10 -0.85
CA GLN A 115 12.05 8.68 -0.98
C GLN A 115 11.10 7.81 -0.17
N PHE A 116 10.66 6.67 -0.70
CA PHE A 116 9.70 5.77 -0.02
C PHE A 116 10.10 5.44 1.42
N ALA A 117 11.39 5.22 1.69
CA ALA A 117 11.89 4.89 3.03
C ALA A 117 11.61 5.95 4.10
N ALA A 118 11.41 7.21 3.70
CA ALA A 118 11.18 8.36 4.57
C ALA A 118 9.75 8.89 4.51
N PHE A 119 8.84 8.20 3.81
CA PHE A 119 7.45 8.61 3.73
C PHE A 119 6.72 8.33 5.06
N GLU A 120 5.96 9.32 5.52
CA GLU A 120 5.10 9.22 6.68
C GLU A 120 3.73 9.83 6.33
N PRO A 121 2.64 9.05 6.36
CA PRO A 121 1.32 9.56 5.98
C PRO A 121 0.73 10.44 7.08
N ALA A 122 0.38 11.68 6.73
CA ALA A 122 -0.24 12.65 7.62
C ALA A 122 -1.67 12.26 8.00
N SER A 123 -2.44 11.67 7.07
CA SER A 123 -3.80 11.18 7.33
C SER A 123 -3.88 10.07 8.37
N LEU A 124 -2.77 9.41 8.69
CA LEU A 124 -2.71 8.36 9.72
C LEU A 124 -2.23 8.89 11.08
N ALA A 125 -1.67 10.10 11.12
CA ALA A 125 -1.18 10.72 12.35
C ALA A 125 -2.29 11.47 13.12
N GLY A 126 -3.42 11.79 12.47
CA GLY A 126 -4.54 12.51 13.07
C GLY A 126 -5.71 11.59 13.36
N GLY A 127 -6.03 11.37 14.64
CA GLY A 127 -7.37 10.93 15.03
C GLY A 127 -8.42 11.87 14.41
N VAL A 128 -9.49 11.28 13.87
CA VAL A 128 -10.58 11.93 13.13
C VAL A 128 -10.88 13.33 13.67
N LYS A 129 -10.44 14.39 12.98
CA LYS A 129 -11.09 15.68 13.10
C LYS A 129 -12.33 15.61 12.22
N THR A 130 -13.46 15.30 12.83
CA THR A 130 -14.78 15.43 12.21
C THR A 130 -14.87 16.83 11.64
N ILE A 131 -14.82 16.96 10.32
CA ILE A 131 -15.16 18.21 9.65
C ILE A 131 -16.66 18.31 9.80
N HIS A 132 -17.12 19.09 10.79
CA HIS A 132 -18.52 19.45 10.90
C HIS A 132 -18.81 20.37 9.72
N CYS A 133 -19.40 19.81 8.66
CA CYS A 133 -19.98 20.59 7.59
C CYS A 133 -21.07 21.45 8.23
N MET A 134 -20.78 22.74 8.45
CA MET A 134 -21.82 23.70 8.80
C MET A 134 -22.69 23.88 7.57
N ASP A 135 -23.85 23.23 7.57
CA ASP A 135 -24.93 23.49 6.64
C ASP A 135 -25.30 24.97 6.71
N THR A 136 -24.86 25.73 5.71
CA THR A 136 -25.36 27.08 5.46
C THR A 136 -26.68 27.00 4.70
N HIS A 137 -27.71 26.49 5.36
CA HIS A 137 -29.09 26.71 4.93
C HIS A 137 -29.68 27.86 5.74
N SER A 138 -29.40 29.08 5.30
CA SER A 138 -30.17 30.25 5.72
C SER A 138 -30.29 31.24 4.57
N ARG A 139 -31.54 31.68 4.37
CA ARG A 139 -32.03 32.79 3.54
C ARG A 139 -32.13 32.56 2.04
N ARG A 140 -33.35 32.18 1.64
CA ARG A 140 -34.14 33.00 0.71
C ARG A 140 -35.63 32.91 1.10
N GLU A 141 -36.04 33.84 1.96
CA GLU A 141 -37.41 34.35 1.93
C GLU A 141 -37.40 35.58 1.03
N ARG A 142 -38.12 35.49 -0.09
CA ARG A 142 -38.96 36.55 -0.65
C ARG A 142 -39.77 36.00 -1.82
#